data_AF-A0A8H8R8U2-F1
#
_entry.id   AF-A0A8H8R8U2-F1
#
_cell.length_a   1.000
_cell.length_b   1.000
_cell.length_c   1.000
_cell.angle_alpha   90.00
_cell.angle_beta   90.00
_cell.angle_gamma   90.00
#
_symmetry.space_group_name_H-M   'P 1'
#
loop_
_entity.id
_entity.type
_entity.pdbx_description
1 polymer ?
#
loop_
_entity_poly.entity_id
_entity_poly.type
_entity_poly.pdbx_seq_one_letter_code
_entity_poly.pdbx_strand_id
1 'polypeptide(L)'
;MAKKNEYPLNSPHPLVNDVWDRMFMDKFCAGDSSFMKALSYSEVEKEAGHGGHEVLNWVAMLGAMKGAKSRLLVYEPVIEWICGMTYVDFDLGKQ
;
A
#
# COMPACT_ATOMS: atom_id res chain seq x y z
N MET A 1 -26.77 -5.44 -10.63
CA MET A 1 -25.68 -4.46 -10.46
C MET A 1 -24.60 -5.13 -9.61
N ALA A 2 -23.32 -5.01 -9.97
CA ALA A 2 -22.25 -5.53 -9.12
C ALA A 2 -22.22 -4.78 -7.77
N LYS A 3 -21.71 -5.41 -6.71
CA LYS A 3 -21.58 -4.72 -5.42
C LYS A 3 -20.56 -3.58 -5.56
N LYS A 4 -20.68 -2.57 -4.69
CA LYS A 4 -19.67 -1.51 -4.54
C LYS A 4 -18.33 -2.23 -4.27
N ASN A 5 -17.32 -2.01 -5.13
CA ASN A 5 -15.99 -2.66 -5.14
C ASN A 5 -15.80 -3.90 -6.07
N GLU A 6 -16.71 -4.21 -7.01
CA GLU A 6 -16.63 -5.42 -7.87
C GLU A 6 -16.77 -5.17 -9.41
N TYR A 7 -16.53 -3.96 -9.95
CA TYR A 7 -16.97 -3.65 -11.33
C TYR A 7 -15.96 -3.06 -12.33
N PRO A 8 -15.88 -3.61 -13.56
CA PRO A 8 -16.07 -5.00 -13.95
C PRO A 8 -14.69 -5.68 -14.09
N LEU A 9 -14.32 -6.60 -13.19
CA LEU A 9 -13.11 -7.42 -13.36
C LEU A 9 -13.30 -8.85 -12.83
N ASN A 10 -12.92 -9.84 -13.66
CA ASN A 10 -12.73 -11.25 -13.29
C ASN A 10 -11.44 -11.42 -12.47
N SER A 11 -11.25 -10.61 -11.41
CA SER A 11 -10.06 -10.67 -10.56
C SER A 11 -10.36 -11.50 -9.29
N PRO A 12 -9.39 -12.25 -8.73
CA PRO A 12 -9.58 -12.95 -7.45
C PRO A 12 -9.70 -12.00 -6.24
N HIS A 13 -9.44 -10.71 -6.42
CA HIS A 13 -9.47 -9.68 -5.37
C HIS A 13 -10.45 -8.54 -5.71
N PRO A 14 -10.95 -7.79 -4.71
CA PRO A 14 -11.78 -6.60 -4.93
C PRO A 14 -11.06 -5.50 -5.72
N LEU A 15 -11.78 -4.51 -6.25
CA LEU A 15 -11.17 -3.37 -6.98
C LEU A 15 -10.14 -2.62 -6.10
N VAL A 16 -10.41 -2.49 -4.81
CA VAL A 16 -9.48 -2.03 -3.78
C VAL A 16 -9.39 -3.10 -2.71
N ASN A 17 -8.18 -3.65 -2.50
CA ASN A 17 -7.90 -4.65 -1.46
C ASN A 17 -7.35 -3.97 -0.20
N ASP A 18 -8.27 -3.45 0.62
CA ASP A 18 -7.91 -2.67 1.80
C ASP A 18 -7.20 -3.49 2.89
N VAL A 19 -7.42 -4.80 2.91
CA VAL A 19 -6.70 -5.72 3.80
C VAL A 19 -5.22 -5.76 3.45
N TRP A 20 -4.89 -5.90 2.16
CA TRP A 20 -3.50 -5.89 1.69
C TRP A 20 -2.87 -4.52 1.90
N ASP A 21 -3.58 -3.43 1.56
CA ASP A 21 -3.07 -2.07 1.73
C ASP A 21 -2.72 -1.77 3.19
N ARG A 22 -3.59 -2.14 4.14
CA ARG A 22 -3.35 -1.93 5.57
C ARG A 22 -2.17 -2.75 6.07
N MET A 23 -2.01 -3.98 5.60
CA MET A 23 -0.85 -4.81 5.92
C MET A 23 0.44 -4.19 5.37
N PHE A 24 0.43 -3.75 4.10
CA PHE A 24 1.56 -3.06 3.49
C PHE A 24 1.93 -1.80 4.29
N MET A 25 0.95 -0.99 4.67
CA MET A 25 1.18 0.24 5.44
C MET A 25 1.66 -0.03 6.87
N ASP A 26 1.25 -1.12 7.52
CA ASP A 26 1.79 -1.54 8.82
C ASP A 26 3.29 -1.84 8.72
N LYS A 27 3.70 -2.64 7.72
CA LYS A 27 5.11 -2.95 7.45
C LYS A 27 5.90 -1.71 7.07
N PHE A 28 5.30 -0.82 6.28
CA PHE A 28 5.88 0.45 5.88
C PHE A 28 6.16 1.35 7.09
N CYS A 29 5.15 1.56 7.93
CA CYS A 29 5.25 2.41 9.12
C CYS A 29 6.24 1.85 10.16
N ALA A 30 6.33 0.52 10.25
CA ALA A 30 7.32 -0.16 11.09
C ALA A 30 8.77 -0.02 10.58
N GLY A 31 8.98 0.45 9.35
CA GLY A 31 10.28 0.52 8.71
C GLY A 31 10.83 -0.84 8.28
N ASP A 32 9.97 -1.82 8.00
CA ASP A 32 10.36 -3.20 7.68
C ASP A 32 10.93 -3.32 6.26
N SER A 33 12.20 -2.93 6.12
CA SER A 33 12.93 -3.03 4.85
C SER A 33 13.08 -4.47 4.35
N SER A 34 13.00 -5.47 5.22
CA SER A 34 13.09 -6.88 4.81
C SER A 34 11.84 -7.29 4.05
N PHE A 35 10.67 -6.97 4.60
CA PHE A 35 9.39 -7.19 3.93
C PHE A 35 9.33 -6.45 2.59
N MET A 36 9.70 -5.17 2.56
CA MET A 36 9.63 -4.35 1.35
C MET A 36 10.50 -4.89 0.20
N LYS A 37 11.65 -5.48 0.50
CA LYS A 37 12.54 -6.10 -0.50
C LYS A 37 12.10 -7.50 -0.93
N ALA A 38 11.25 -8.15 -0.14
CA ALA A 38 10.78 -9.51 -0.41
C ALA A 38 9.53 -9.54 -1.31
N LEU A 39 8.81 -8.42 -1.41
CA LEU A 39 7.65 -8.29 -2.29
C LEU A 39 8.02 -8.63 -3.74
N SER A 40 7.32 -9.60 -4.32
CA SER A 40 7.49 -10.00 -5.71
C SER A 40 6.46 -9.32 -6.61
N TYR A 41 6.81 -9.11 -7.88
CA TYR A 41 5.89 -8.59 -8.88
C TYR A 41 4.58 -9.41 -8.93
N SER A 42 4.70 -10.74 -8.95
CA SER A 42 3.54 -11.63 -9.03
C SER A 42 2.63 -11.56 -7.81
N GLU A 43 3.19 -11.34 -6.62
CA GLU A 43 2.41 -11.21 -5.40
C GLU A 43 1.66 -9.87 -5.38
N VAL A 44 2.33 -8.77 -5.73
CA VAL A 44 1.69 -7.44 -5.79
C VAL A 44 0.59 -7.42 -6.85
N GLU A 45 0.84 -7.95 -8.05
CA GLU A 45 -0.18 -8.02 -9.11
C GLU A 45 -1.40 -8.85 -8.66
N LYS A 46 -1.16 -9.96 -7.94
CA LYS A 46 -2.23 -10.86 -7.47
C LYS A 46 -3.06 -10.27 -6.34
N GLU A 47 -2.45 -9.51 -5.43
CA GLU A 47 -3.12 -9.05 -4.21
C GLU A 47 -3.59 -7.59 -4.31
N ALA A 48 -2.80 -6.71 -4.92
CA ALA A 48 -3.04 -5.27 -5.04
C ALA A 48 -3.49 -4.84 -6.46
N GLY A 49 -3.53 -5.79 -7.40
CA GLY A 49 -3.91 -5.54 -8.78
C GLY A 49 -2.83 -4.82 -9.60
N HIS A 50 -3.13 -4.56 -10.87
CA HIS A 50 -2.19 -3.97 -11.82
C HIS A 50 -1.68 -2.58 -11.40
N GLY A 51 -2.57 -1.74 -10.86
CA GLY A 51 -2.19 -0.41 -10.33
C GLY A 51 -1.37 -0.50 -9.04
N GLY A 52 -1.38 -1.64 -8.35
CA GLY A 52 -0.69 -1.84 -7.09
C GLY A 52 0.83 -1.67 -7.17
N HIS A 53 1.44 -1.77 -8.35
CA HIS A 53 2.89 -1.57 -8.51
C HIS A 53 3.39 -0.15 -8.21
N GLU A 54 2.49 0.82 -8.09
CA GLU A 54 2.82 2.17 -7.62
C GLU A 54 3.39 2.18 -6.19
N VAL A 55 3.22 1.10 -5.42
CA VAL A 55 3.89 0.90 -4.11
C VAL A 55 5.41 0.92 -4.18
N LEU A 56 6.02 0.75 -5.37
CA LEU A 56 7.46 0.93 -5.55
C LEU A 56 7.94 2.33 -5.15
N ASN A 57 7.10 3.36 -5.33
CA ASN A 57 7.40 4.72 -4.88
C ASN A 57 7.52 4.79 -3.35
N TRP A 58 6.70 4.02 -2.64
CA TRP A 58 6.77 3.91 -1.19
C TRP A 58 8.05 3.17 -0.78
N VAL A 59 8.37 2.04 -1.41
CA VAL A 59 9.64 1.31 -1.15
C VAL A 59 10.86 2.21 -1.34
N ALA A 60 10.90 2.98 -2.43
CA ALA A 60 11.95 3.96 -2.70
C ALA A 60 12.02 5.04 -1.61
N MET A 61 10.87 5.57 -1.20
CA MET A 61 10.78 6.55 -0.13
C MET A 61 11.30 5.99 1.20
N LEU A 62 10.91 4.78 1.62
CA LEU A 62 11.44 4.15 2.83
C LEU A 62 12.97 3.99 2.78
N GLY A 63 13.51 3.65 1.61
CA GLY A 63 14.95 3.59 1.36
C GLY A 63 15.63 4.95 1.57
N ALA A 64 15.07 6.02 1.01
CA ALA A 64 15.55 7.39 1.22
C ALA A 64 15.48 7.81 2.70
N MET A 65 14.46 7.36 3.40
CA MET A 65 14.26 7.55 4.84
C MET A 65 15.13 6.62 5.71
N LYS A 66 16.01 5.81 5.11
CA LYS A 66 16.89 4.85 5.81
C LYS A 66 16.13 3.90 6.76
N GLY A 67 14.92 3.51 6.38
CA GLY A 67 14.07 2.65 7.21
C GLY A 67 13.51 3.33 8.46
N ALA A 68 13.47 4.66 8.51
CA ALA A 68 12.86 5.39 9.63
C ALA A 68 11.40 4.95 9.83
N LYS A 69 11.00 4.83 11.09
CA LYS A 69 9.60 4.57 11.44
C LYS A 69 8.74 5.78 11.10
N SER A 70 7.51 5.51 10.70
CA SER A 70 6.50 6.54 10.45
C SER A 70 5.19 6.20 11.14
N ARG A 71 4.30 7.18 11.22
CA ARG A 71 2.95 7.04 11.75
C ARG A 71 1.95 7.12 10.62
N LEU A 72 1.09 6.12 10.49
CA LEU A 72 -0.08 6.19 9.63
C LEU A 72 -1.06 7.22 10.21
N LEU A 73 -1.37 8.27 9.45
CA LEU A 73 -2.34 9.28 9.84
C LEU A 73 -3.75 8.90 9.39
N VAL A 74 -3.87 8.41 8.16
CA VAL A 74 -5.14 7.96 7.60
C VAL A 74 -4.88 6.92 6.52
N TYR A 75 -5.80 5.97 6.41
CA TYR A 75 -5.99 5.14 5.23
C TYR A 75 -7.49 5.04 4.96
N GLU A 76 -7.90 5.31 3.73
CA GLU A 76 -9.29 5.19 3.28
C GLU A 76 -9.36 4.48 1.91
N PRO A 77 -10.16 3.41 1.77
CA PRO A 77 -10.43 2.80 0.48
C PRO A 77 -11.45 3.67 -0.29
N VAL A 78 -10.96 4.45 -1.25
CA VAL A 78 -11.80 5.34 -2.07
C VAL A 78 -12.24 4.59 -3.32
N ILE A 79 -13.33 3.84 -3.20
CA ILE A 79 -13.83 2.93 -4.25
C ILE A 79 -14.18 3.66 -5.54
N GLU A 80 -14.70 4.88 -5.44
CA GLU A 80 -15.01 5.76 -6.58
C GLU A 80 -13.77 6.12 -7.41
N TRP A 81 -12.57 6.02 -6.83
CA TRP A 81 -11.28 6.25 -7.49
C TRP A 81 -10.48 4.96 -7.72
N ILE A 82 -11.00 3.81 -7.29
CA ILE A 82 -10.33 2.50 -7.38
C ILE A 82 -8.94 2.56 -6.73
N CYS A 83 -8.84 3.22 -5.57
CA CYS A 83 -7.55 3.48 -4.93
C CYS A 83 -7.66 3.50 -3.40
N GLY A 84 -6.65 2.96 -2.73
CA GLY A 84 -6.39 3.16 -1.30
C GLY A 84 -5.64 4.47 -1.08
N MET A 85 -6.26 5.44 -0.42
CA MET A 85 -5.65 6.74 -0.12
C MET A 85 -5.03 6.72 1.26
N THR A 86 -3.76 7.13 1.37
CA THR A 86 -3.02 7.08 2.63
C THR A 86 -2.16 8.33 2.85
N TYR A 87 -2.01 8.72 4.11
CA TYR A 87 -1.04 9.73 4.53
C TYR A 87 -0.21 9.18 5.69
N VAL A 88 1.10 9.39 5.63
CA VAL A 88 2.04 9.02 6.68
C VAL A 88 2.84 10.23 7.12
N ASP A 89 3.27 10.19 8.38
CA ASP A 89 4.09 11.22 9.00
C ASP A 89 5.39 10.61 9.51
N PHE A 90 6.52 11.22 9.15
CA PHE A 90 7.83 10.83 9.64
C PHE A 90 8.27 11.82 10.72
N ASP A 91 8.39 11.33 11.95
CA ASP A 91 9.05 12.10 12.99
C ASP A 91 10.56 11.90 12.86
N LEU A 92 11.22 12.87 12.22
CA LEU A 92 12.65 12.80 11.96
C LEU A 92 13.50 13.37 13.09
N GLY A 93 12.89 13.82 14.18
CA GLY A 93 13.56 14.63 15.18
C GLY A 93 14.17 15.90 14.58
N LYS A 94 14.66 16.81 15.43
CA LYS A 94 15.61 17.84 14.95
C LYS A 94 16.98 17.17 14.92
N GLN A 95 17.54 16.98 13.72
CA GLN A 95 18.95 16.59 13.55
C GLN A 95 19.87 17.65 14.12
#